data_AF-A0A161VV40-F1
#
_entry.id   AF-A0A161VV40-F1
#
_cell.length_a   1.000
_cell.length_b   1.000
_cell.length_c   1.000
_cell.angle_alpha   90.00
_cell.angle_beta   90.00
_cell.angle_gamma   90.00
#
_symmetry.space_group_name_H-M   'P 1'
#
loop_
_entity.id
_entity.type
_entity.pdbx_description
1 polymer ?
#
loop_
_entity_poly.entity_id
_entity_poly.type
_entity_poly.pdbx_seq_one_letter_code
_entity_poly.pdbx_strand_id
1 'polypeptide(L)'
;MDAKGLSTVQVSSAPALPPNVTIFSPAKASTAEALLNGRVYTRLTANARTEPSKLAAALKDAARPEVNDTFCFSHRNVVLIFDGERDGADVTDAHHEHFRLVCLALKDADISLDVAGCIFDATDVLQAGFQLDSLSSGSVLIIDLMGGDDDEDSDDEDDEAAAEKLLMSGDSGATMS
;
A
#
# COMPACT_ATOMS: atom_id res chain seq x y z
N MET A 1 -41.18 35.20 -14.70
CA MET A 1 -39.85 35.21 -15.33
C MET A 1 -38.94 35.79 -14.25
N ASP A 2 -38.14 35.04 -13.48
CA ASP A 2 -37.54 33.72 -13.71
C ASP A 2 -37.22 33.07 -12.36
N ALA A 3 -37.59 31.79 -12.20
CA ALA A 3 -37.09 30.94 -11.13
C ALA A 3 -35.76 30.34 -11.61
N LYS A 4 -34.64 30.85 -11.11
CA LYS A 4 -33.33 30.25 -11.36
C LYS A 4 -33.22 28.99 -10.53
N GLY A 5 -33.34 27.85 -11.20
CA GLY A 5 -33.18 26.52 -10.63
C GLY A 5 -31.80 26.36 -10.01
N LEU A 6 -31.79 25.89 -8.77
CA LEU A 6 -30.63 25.35 -8.08
C LEU A 6 -30.18 24.11 -8.86
N SER A 7 -29.02 24.15 -9.51
CA SER A 7 -28.40 22.95 -10.06
C SER A 7 -27.81 22.15 -8.90
N THR A 8 -28.57 21.19 -8.40
CA THR A 8 -28.08 20.17 -7.47
C THR A 8 -27.01 19.34 -8.16
N VAL A 9 -25.77 19.47 -7.70
CA VAL A 9 -24.68 18.57 -8.06
C VAL A 9 -25.04 17.20 -7.49
N GLN A 10 -25.42 16.25 -8.34
CA GLN A 10 -25.50 14.85 -7.96
C GLN A 10 -24.08 14.35 -7.70
N VAL A 11 -23.69 14.34 -6.43
CA VAL A 11 -22.52 13.58 -5.98
C VAL A 11 -22.90 12.11 -6.12
N SER A 12 -22.25 11.42 -7.06
CA SER A 12 -22.33 9.96 -7.19
C SER A 12 -21.98 9.32 -5.86
N SER A 13 -22.97 8.74 -5.18
CA SER A 13 -22.83 8.06 -3.87
C SER A 13 -22.20 6.68 -4.00
N ALA A 14 -21.29 6.49 -4.95
CA ALA A 14 -20.56 5.24 -5.07
C ALA A 14 -19.68 5.10 -3.82
N PRO A 15 -19.73 3.95 -3.10
CA PRO A 15 -18.85 3.70 -1.97
C PRO A 15 -17.39 3.87 -2.41
N ALA A 16 -16.63 4.69 -1.70
CA ALA A 16 -15.18 4.77 -1.89
C ALA A 16 -14.54 3.48 -1.36
N LEU A 17 -13.53 2.97 -2.06
CA LEU A 17 -12.73 1.86 -1.57
C LEU A 17 -11.93 2.30 -0.34
N PRO A 18 -11.63 1.38 0.61
CA PRO A 18 -10.71 1.67 1.69
C PRO A 18 -9.34 2.14 1.16
N PRO A 19 -8.57 2.96 1.90
CA PRO A 19 -7.32 3.54 1.39
C PRO A 19 -6.27 2.52 0.96
N ASN A 20 -6.24 1.34 1.59
CA ASN A 20 -5.34 0.25 1.26
C ASN A 20 -5.83 -0.65 0.12
N VAL A 21 -7.00 -0.34 -0.47
CA VAL A 21 -7.62 -1.13 -1.54
C VAL A 21 -7.66 -0.33 -2.83
N THR A 22 -7.35 -1.00 -3.94
CA THR A 22 -7.34 -0.38 -5.27
C THR A 22 -7.67 -1.41 -6.34
N ILE A 23 -8.12 -0.93 -7.50
CA ILE A 23 -8.43 -1.77 -8.65
C ILE A 23 -7.41 -1.48 -9.75
N PHE A 24 -6.58 -2.47 -10.06
CA PHE A 24 -5.66 -2.41 -11.19
C PHE A 24 -6.35 -2.93 -12.45
N SER A 25 -6.47 -2.07 -13.45
CA SER A 25 -7.12 -2.39 -14.73
C SER A 25 -6.09 -2.23 -15.86
N PRO A 26 -5.18 -3.20 -16.05
CA PRO A 26 -4.15 -3.10 -17.07
C PRO A 26 -4.75 -3.14 -18.47
N ALA A 27 -4.09 -2.49 -19.43
CA ALA A 27 -4.56 -2.46 -20.82
C ALA A 27 -4.47 -3.84 -21.50
N LYS A 28 -3.56 -4.70 -21.04
CA LYS A 28 -3.33 -6.04 -21.57
C LYS A 28 -3.80 -7.08 -20.55
N ALA A 29 -4.64 -8.02 -21.00
CA ALA A 29 -5.09 -9.13 -20.14
C ALA A 29 -3.92 -9.96 -19.60
N SER A 30 -2.88 -10.17 -20.42
CA SER A 30 -1.65 -10.89 -20.01
C SER A 30 -0.94 -10.24 -18.83
N THR A 31 -1.12 -8.93 -18.60
CA THR A 31 -0.55 -8.23 -17.44
C THR A 31 -1.29 -8.61 -16.16
N ALA A 32 -2.63 -8.69 -16.19
CA ALA A 32 -3.41 -9.15 -15.05
C ALA A 32 -3.06 -10.62 -14.72
N GLU A 33 -2.90 -11.46 -15.74
CA GLU A 33 -2.46 -12.85 -15.58
C GLU A 33 -1.05 -12.95 -14.99
N ALA A 34 -0.12 -12.11 -15.43
CA ALA A 34 1.25 -12.07 -14.90
C ALA A 34 1.27 -11.62 -13.43
N LEU A 35 0.44 -10.64 -13.05
CA LEU A 35 0.31 -10.20 -11.66
C LEU A 35 -0.30 -11.29 -10.77
N LEU A 36 -1.34 -11.97 -11.23
CA LEU A 36 -2.04 -13.01 -10.45
C LEU A 36 -1.22 -14.31 -10.34
N ASN A 37 -0.41 -14.63 -11.35
CA ASN A 37 0.36 -15.86 -11.44
C ASN A 37 1.88 -15.64 -11.41
N GLY A 38 2.32 -14.50 -10.90
CA GLY A 38 3.74 -14.20 -10.72
C GLY A 38 4.42 -15.24 -9.82
N ARG A 39 5.70 -15.49 -10.08
CA ARG A 39 6.56 -16.39 -9.29
C ARG A 39 7.50 -15.64 -8.36
N VAL A 40 7.79 -14.39 -8.69
CA VAL A 40 8.67 -13.54 -7.92
C VAL A 40 8.02 -12.17 -7.82
N TYR A 41 8.00 -11.63 -6.61
CA TYR A 41 7.42 -10.33 -6.29
C TYR A 41 8.42 -9.52 -5.48
N THR A 42 8.52 -8.23 -5.77
CA THR A 42 9.29 -7.28 -4.96
C THR A 42 8.42 -6.09 -4.61
N ARG A 43 8.28 -5.83 -3.30
CA ARG A 43 7.65 -4.64 -2.75
C ARG A 43 8.73 -3.60 -2.49
N LEU A 44 8.56 -2.41 -3.05
CA LEU A 44 9.37 -1.24 -2.69
C LEU A 44 8.49 -0.20 -2.03
N THR A 45 8.91 0.32 -0.89
CA THR A 45 8.23 1.39 -0.19
C THR A 45 9.03 2.67 -0.36
N ALA A 46 8.43 3.68 -0.98
CA ALA A 46 8.97 5.03 -1.01
C ALA A 46 8.83 5.65 0.39
N ASN A 47 9.79 6.50 0.77
CA ASN A 47 9.77 7.14 2.08
C ASN A 47 8.47 7.94 2.32
N ALA A 48 8.14 8.18 3.61
CA ALA A 48 6.93 8.89 4.01
C ALA A 48 6.83 10.34 3.47
N ARG A 49 7.95 10.93 3.02
CA ARG A 49 7.99 12.29 2.46
C ARG A 49 7.66 12.32 0.96
N THR A 50 7.58 11.16 0.32
CA THR A 50 7.28 11.08 -1.11
C THR A 50 5.77 11.17 -1.29
N GLU A 51 5.32 12.14 -2.09
CA GLU A 51 3.91 12.20 -2.48
C GLU A 51 3.56 11.02 -3.41
N PRO A 52 2.42 10.33 -3.23
CA PRO A 52 1.98 9.25 -4.12
C PRO A 52 1.95 9.64 -5.60
N SER A 53 1.58 10.89 -5.88
CA SER A 53 1.55 11.43 -7.25
C SER A 53 2.94 11.55 -7.87
N LYS A 54 3.97 11.88 -7.07
CA LYS A 54 5.37 11.93 -7.51
C LYS A 54 5.87 10.52 -7.86
N LEU A 55 5.54 9.53 -7.02
CA LEU A 55 5.88 8.12 -7.28
C LEU A 55 5.23 7.62 -8.58
N ALA A 56 3.92 7.84 -8.72
CA ALA A 56 3.18 7.43 -9.92
C ALA A 56 3.69 8.13 -11.19
N ALA A 57 4.11 9.41 -11.10
CA ALA A 57 4.70 10.13 -12.22
C ALA A 57 6.08 9.58 -12.62
N ALA A 58 6.93 9.23 -11.65
CA ALA A 58 8.25 8.65 -11.92
C ALA A 58 8.16 7.32 -12.67
N LEU A 59 7.16 6.49 -12.34
CA LEU A 59 6.94 5.19 -12.99
C LEU A 59 6.23 5.30 -14.35
N LYS A 60 5.66 6.45 -14.67
CA LYS A 60 4.97 6.73 -15.95
C LYS A 60 5.75 7.70 -16.83
N ASP A 61 7.02 7.96 -16.50
CA ASP A 61 7.86 8.88 -17.26
C ASP A 61 8.06 8.36 -18.68
N ALA A 62 7.67 9.16 -19.67
CA ALA A 62 7.81 8.83 -21.08
C ALA A 62 9.29 8.70 -21.52
N ALA A 63 10.23 9.25 -20.76
CA ALA A 63 11.66 9.03 -20.97
C ALA A 63 12.14 7.62 -20.58
N ARG A 64 11.30 6.86 -19.86
CA ARG A 64 11.58 5.50 -19.37
C ARG A 64 10.47 4.51 -19.77
N PRO A 65 10.21 4.31 -21.07
CA PRO A 65 9.16 3.40 -21.53
C PRO A 65 9.38 1.94 -21.10
N GLU A 66 10.62 1.60 -20.72
CA GLU A 66 10.96 0.30 -20.16
C GLU A 66 10.32 0.05 -18.79
N VAL A 67 9.94 1.08 -18.03
CA VAL A 67 9.10 0.95 -16.82
C VAL A 67 7.64 1.11 -17.21
N ASN A 68 6.85 0.05 -17.05
CA ASN A 68 5.44 0.07 -17.45
C ASN A 68 4.61 -0.93 -16.65
N ASP A 69 3.30 -0.91 -16.91
CA ASP A 69 2.31 -1.68 -16.17
C ASP A 69 2.45 -3.20 -16.33
N THR A 70 3.24 -3.71 -17.29
CA THR A 70 3.33 -5.15 -17.57
C THR A 70 4.06 -5.97 -16.51
N PHE A 71 4.87 -5.32 -15.67
CA PHE A 71 5.61 -5.95 -14.56
C PHE A 71 5.62 -5.08 -13.29
N CYS A 72 5.02 -3.89 -13.33
CA CYS A 72 5.11 -2.92 -12.24
C CYS A 72 3.74 -2.29 -11.98
N PHE A 73 3.36 -2.24 -10.71
CA PHE A 73 2.17 -1.58 -10.20
C PHE A 73 2.56 -0.61 -9.08
N SER A 74 1.81 0.48 -8.91
CA SER A 74 2.00 1.36 -7.74
C SER A 74 0.67 1.80 -7.14
N HIS A 75 0.64 1.87 -5.82
CA HIS A 75 -0.47 2.39 -5.04
C HIS A 75 0.09 3.08 -3.80
N ARG A 76 -0.42 4.29 -3.48
CA ARG A 76 0.12 5.14 -2.42
C ARG A 76 1.64 5.32 -2.59
N ASN A 77 2.43 4.96 -1.59
CA ASN A 77 3.88 5.06 -1.59
C ASN A 77 4.56 3.70 -1.89
N VAL A 78 3.82 2.74 -2.42
CA VAL A 78 4.31 1.38 -2.63
C VAL A 78 4.35 1.05 -4.11
N VAL A 79 5.42 0.37 -4.51
CA VAL A 79 5.59 -0.24 -5.83
C VAL A 79 5.62 -1.74 -5.65
N LEU A 80 4.84 -2.45 -6.46
CA LEU A 80 4.88 -3.90 -6.59
C LEU A 80 5.47 -4.24 -7.96
N ILE A 81 6.61 -4.90 -7.95
CA ILE A 81 7.23 -5.51 -9.13
C ILE A 81 6.84 -6.99 -9.13
N PHE A 82 6.43 -7.52 -10.27
CA PHE A 82 5.98 -8.90 -10.40
C PHE A 82 6.44 -9.49 -11.71
N ASP A 83 6.93 -10.72 -11.65
CA ASP A 83 7.35 -11.47 -12.82
C ASP A 83 6.88 -12.93 -12.74
N GLY A 84 6.36 -13.41 -13.87
CA GLY A 84 5.87 -14.77 -14.06
C GLY A 84 6.53 -15.40 -15.29
N GLU A 85 6.57 -16.73 -15.33
CA GLU A 85 7.28 -17.47 -16.37
C GLU A 85 6.78 -17.12 -17.78
N ARG A 86 7.72 -16.84 -18.68
CA ARG A 86 7.56 -17.02 -20.12
C ARG A 86 8.41 -18.23 -20.49
N ASP A 87 7.83 -19.19 -21.22
CA ASP A 87 8.43 -20.49 -21.53
C ASP A 87 9.95 -20.42 -21.78
N GLY A 88 10.74 -21.05 -20.90
CA GLY A 88 12.19 -21.25 -21.08
C GLY A 88 13.12 -20.11 -20.64
N ALA A 89 12.61 -19.05 -19.99
CA ALA A 89 13.43 -17.94 -19.48
C ALA A 89 13.71 -18.02 -17.97
N ASP A 90 14.89 -17.56 -17.55
CA ASP A 90 15.19 -17.35 -16.14
C ASP A 90 14.40 -16.13 -15.62
N VAL A 91 13.34 -16.41 -14.86
CA VAL A 91 12.44 -15.38 -14.30
C VAL A 91 13.18 -14.47 -13.32
N THR A 92 14.20 -15.00 -12.62
CA THR A 92 14.94 -14.24 -11.61
C THR A 92 15.79 -13.15 -12.25
N ASP A 93 16.48 -13.45 -13.35
CA ASP A 93 17.27 -12.44 -14.08
C ASP A 93 16.38 -11.33 -14.66
N ALA A 94 15.23 -11.68 -15.21
CA ALA A 94 14.26 -10.70 -15.71
C ALA A 94 13.73 -9.80 -14.57
N HIS A 95 13.37 -10.41 -13.43
CA HIS A 95 12.88 -9.70 -12.25
C HIS A 95 13.91 -8.73 -11.68
N HIS A 96 15.19 -9.13 -11.62
CA HIS A 96 16.27 -8.25 -11.18
C HIS A 96 16.49 -7.08 -12.14
N GLU A 97 16.35 -7.29 -13.45
CA GLU A 97 16.44 -6.18 -14.42
C GLU A 97 15.25 -5.23 -14.26
N HIS A 98 14.03 -5.74 -14.09
CA HIS A 98 12.86 -4.90 -13.80
C HIS A 98 13.03 -4.10 -12.51
N PHE A 99 13.53 -4.74 -11.45
CA PHE A 99 13.89 -4.07 -10.20
C PHE A 99 14.92 -2.96 -10.42
N ARG A 100 15.98 -3.23 -11.21
CA ARG A 100 17.00 -2.22 -11.56
C ARG A 100 16.38 -1.02 -12.28
N LEU A 101 15.50 -1.27 -13.25
CA LEU A 101 14.83 -0.22 -14.02
C LEU A 101 13.95 0.66 -13.12
N VAL A 102 13.16 0.05 -12.24
CA VAL A 102 12.34 0.79 -11.26
C VAL A 102 13.23 1.62 -10.33
N CYS A 103 14.29 1.04 -9.78
CA CYS A 103 15.21 1.78 -8.91
C CYS A 103 15.87 2.98 -9.60
N LEU A 104 16.21 2.85 -10.88
CA LEU A 104 16.75 3.97 -11.67
C LEU A 104 15.71 5.07 -11.88
N ALA A 105 14.45 4.71 -12.17
CA ALA A 105 13.36 5.68 -12.29
C ALA A 105 13.14 6.45 -10.97
N LEU A 106 13.13 5.74 -9.84
CA LEU A 106 12.98 6.37 -8.52
C LEU A 106 14.16 7.28 -8.18
N LYS A 107 15.38 6.83 -8.46
CA LYS A 107 16.61 7.62 -8.21
C LYS A 107 16.60 8.92 -9.01
N ASP A 108 16.27 8.87 -10.29
CA ASP A 108 16.25 10.06 -11.14
C ASP A 108 15.17 11.07 -10.72
N ALA A 109 14.07 10.57 -10.15
CA ALA A 109 13.02 11.40 -9.57
C ALA A 109 13.35 11.91 -8.15
N ASP A 110 14.54 11.63 -7.61
CA ASP A 110 14.92 11.94 -6.23
C ASP A 110 13.90 11.38 -5.21
N ILE A 111 13.58 10.09 -5.37
CA ILE A 111 12.73 9.32 -4.45
C ILE A 111 13.61 8.30 -3.73
N SER A 112 13.63 8.38 -2.40
CA SER A 112 14.33 7.40 -1.56
C SER A 112 13.38 6.32 -1.09
N LEU A 113 13.90 5.10 -0.93
CA LEU A 113 13.17 3.99 -0.37
C LEU A 113 13.26 3.98 1.16
N ASP A 114 12.16 3.60 1.80
CA ASP A 114 12.16 3.10 3.17
C ASP A 114 12.45 1.61 3.14
N VAL A 115 13.66 1.23 3.53
CA VAL A 115 14.15 -0.14 3.47
C VAL A 115 13.36 -1.07 4.41
N ALA A 116 12.79 -0.55 5.50
CA ALA A 116 12.01 -1.36 6.44
C ALA A 116 10.70 -1.87 5.82
N GLY A 117 10.11 -1.11 4.88
CA GLY A 117 8.90 -1.49 4.16
C GLY A 117 9.14 -2.32 2.89
N CYS A 118 10.40 -2.51 2.49
CA CYS A 118 10.74 -3.26 1.28
C CYS A 118 10.79 -4.77 1.53
N ILE A 119 10.32 -5.54 0.54
CA ILE A 119 10.39 -7.00 0.53
C ILE A 119 10.91 -7.41 -0.84
N PHE A 120 11.96 -8.22 -0.87
CA PHE A 120 12.64 -8.62 -2.10
C PHE A 120 12.41 -10.10 -2.39
N ASP A 121 12.15 -10.41 -3.66
CA ASP A 121 12.11 -11.76 -4.21
C ASP A 121 11.16 -12.72 -3.46
N ALA A 122 10.02 -12.19 -3.01
CA ALA A 122 8.97 -12.97 -2.42
C ALA A 122 8.42 -13.97 -3.44
N THR A 123 8.25 -15.24 -3.02
CA THR A 123 7.80 -16.32 -3.90
C THR A 123 6.29 -16.35 -4.12
N ASP A 124 5.56 -15.58 -3.31
CA ASP A 124 4.12 -15.39 -3.43
C ASP A 124 3.76 -13.94 -3.08
N VAL A 125 2.60 -13.50 -3.56
CA VAL A 125 2.15 -12.11 -3.40
C VAL A 125 1.80 -11.75 -1.95
N LEU A 126 1.41 -12.76 -1.15
CA LEU A 126 1.07 -12.58 0.26
C LEU A 126 2.32 -12.25 1.08
N GLN A 127 3.43 -12.94 0.80
CA GLN A 127 4.76 -12.65 1.35
C GLN A 127 5.24 -11.26 0.94
N ALA A 128 4.84 -10.75 -0.22
CA ALA A 128 5.10 -9.36 -0.62
C ALA A 128 4.18 -8.33 0.06
N GLY A 129 3.28 -8.76 0.96
CA GLY A 129 2.39 -7.90 1.72
C GLY A 129 1.12 -7.49 0.98
N PHE A 130 0.67 -8.29 0.01
CA PHE A 130 -0.51 -8.00 -0.79
C PHE A 130 -1.48 -9.19 -0.86
N GLN A 131 -2.77 -8.89 -0.93
CA GLN A 131 -3.78 -9.84 -1.36
C GLN A 131 -4.36 -9.39 -2.71
N LEU A 132 -4.46 -10.34 -3.64
CA LEU A 132 -5.00 -10.13 -4.98
C LEU A 132 -6.29 -10.91 -5.16
N ASP A 133 -7.25 -10.32 -5.89
CA ASP A 133 -8.42 -11.05 -6.37
C ASP A 133 -8.76 -10.63 -7.81
N SER A 134 -9.10 -11.61 -8.64
CA SER A 134 -9.51 -11.37 -10.03
C SER A 134 -10.96 -10.89 -10.07
N LEU A 135 -11.22 -9.80 -10.78
CA LEU A 135 -12.57 -9.33 -11.04
C LEU A 135 -13.08 -9.85 -12.38
N SER A 136 -14.40 -10.03 -12.50
CA SER A 136 -15.04 -10.49 -13.75
C SER A 136 -14.81 -9.56 -14.95
N SER A 137 -14.39 -8.32 -14.71
CA SER A 137 -13.99 -7.35 -15.74
C SER A 137 -12.61 -7.61 -16.36
N GLY A 138 -11.82 -8.55 -15.79
CA GLY A 138 -10.40 -8.72 -16.12
C GLY A 138 -9.47 -7.79 -15.36
N SER A 139 -10.02 -6.93 -14.48
CA SER A 139 -9.25 -6.13 -13.53
C SER A 139 -8.84 -6.98 -12.33
N VAL A 140 -7.88 -6.49 -11.54
CA VAL A 140 -7.42 -7.12 -10.30
C VAL A 140 -7.71 -6.19 -9.13
N LEU A 141 -8.42 -6.70 -8.11
CA LEU A 141 -8.52 -6.06 -6.81
C LEU A 141 -7.22 -6.31 -6.05
N ILE A 142 -6.60 -5.23 -5.56
CA ILE A 142 -5.34 -5.29 -4.83
C ILE A 142 -5.59 -4.70 -3.44
N ILE A 143 -5.21 -5.45 -2.42
CA ILE A 143 -5.28 -5.05 -1.01
C ILE A 143 -3.84 -5.01 -0.49
N ASP A 144 -3.38 -3.83 -0.10
CA ASP A 144 -2.11 -3.67 0.63
C ASP A 144 -2.34 -4.04 2.10
N LEU A 145 -1.65 -5.10 2.55
CA LEU A 145 -1.77 -5.64 3.91
C LEU A 145 -0.83 -4.96 4.90
N MET A 146 0.17 -4.23 4.41
CA MET A 146 1.13 -3.49 5.24
C MET A 146 0.85 -1.98 5.25
N GLY A 147 -0.23 -1.55 4.58
CA GLY A 147 -0.55 -0.14 4.38
C GLY A 147 -1.41 0.51 5.47
N GLY A 148 -1.67 -0.17 6.58
CA GLY A 148 -2.43 0.38 7.70
C GLY A 148 -1.75 -0.04 8.99
N ASP A 149 -1.31 0.95 9.77
CA ASP A 149 -1.20 0.96 11.25
C ASP A 149 -0.29 2.13 11.67
N ASP A 150 -0.68 3.37 11.34
CA ASP A 150 -0.03 4.59 11.87
C ASP A 150 -1.02 5.47 12.65
N ASP A 151 -2.24 5.00 12.90
CA ASP A 151 -3.23 5.72 13.71
C ASP A 151 -3.88 4.75 14.70
N GLU A 152 -3.70 5.04 16.00
CA GLU A 152 -4.35 4.49 17.21
C GLU A 152 -3.49 3.67 18.19
N ASP A 153 -2.28 4.14 18.51
CA ASP A 153 -1.80 4.08 19.90
C ASP A 153 -2.33 5.33 20.63
N SER A 154 -3.62 5.35 20.97
CA SER A 154 -4.12 6.24 22.01
C SER A 154 -3.75 5.62 23.36
N ASP A 155 -2.58 5.98 23.87
CA ASP A 155 -2.20 5.73 25.25
C ASP A 155 -3.17 6.49 26.18
N ASP A 156 -4.30 5.86 26.54
CA ASP A 156 -5.13 6.27 27.67
C ASP A 156 -4.35 5.95 28.98
N GLU A 157 -3.35 6.77 29.30
CA GLU A 157 -2.72 6.82 30.62
C GLU A 157 -3.64 7.60 31.59
N ASP A 158 -4.63 6.93 32.22
CA ASP A 158 -5.38 7.58 33.30
C ASP A 158 -5.95 6.62 34.37
N ASP A 159 -5.13 5.70 34.91
CA ASP A 159 -5.58 4.78 35.98
C ASP A 159 -4.70 4.76 37.26
N GLU A 160 -3.66 5.60 37.39
CA GLU A 160 -2.83 5.67 38.62
C GLU A 160 -3.33 6.69 39.67
N ALA A 161 -4.24 7.60 39.31
CA ALA A 161 -4.76 8.60 40.26
C ALA A 161 -5.86 8.06 41.21
N ALA A 162 -6.47 6.91 40.88
CA ALA A 162 -7.53 6.31 41.69
C ALA A 162 -7.02 5.46 42.85
N ALA A 163 -5.81 4.88 42.73
CA ALA A 163 -5.22 4.02 43.76
C ALA A 163 -4.70 4.80 44.99
N GLU A 164 -4.14 5.99 44.78
CA GLU A 164 -3.63 6.86 45.85
C GLU A 164 -4.73 7.36 46.81
N LYS A 165 -5.96 7.53 46.33
CA LYS A 165 -7.07 8.05 47.16
C LYS A 165 -7.67 6.98 48.10
N LEU A 166 -7.55 5.70 47.75
CA LEU A 166 -7.99 4.58 48.61
C LEU A 166 -7.01 4.33 49.77
N LEU A 167 -5.71 4.60 49.58
CA LEU A 167 -4.69 4.42 50.64
C LEU A 167 -4.76 5.48 51.74
N MET A 168 -5.31 6.67 51.48
CA MET A 168 -5.38 7.75 52.47
C MET A 168 -6.66 7.77 53.33
N SER A 169 -7.59 6.83 53.13
CA SER A 169 -8.84 6.74 53.90
C SER A 169 -8.92 5.49 54.78
N GLY A 170 -7.76 5.03 55.28
CA GLY A 170 -7.64 3.97 56.29
C GLY A 170 -8.05 4.44 57.68
N ASP A 171 -9.29 4.11 58.04
CA ASP A 171 -9.93 4.12 59.36
C ASP A 171 -9.00 3.72 60.53
N SER A 172 -8.75 4.64 61.47
CA SER A 172 -8.04 4.36 62.73
C SER A 172 -9.03 3.89 63.79
N GLY A 173 -9.44 2.62 63.67
CA GLY A 173 -10.25 1.90 64.65
C GLY A 173 -9.42 0.96 65.54
N ALA A 174 -9.20 1.38 66.78
CA ALA A 174 -8.97 0.64 68.04
C ALA A 174 -8.38 -0.79 68.02
N THR A 175 -7.36 -1.03 68.87
CA THR A 175 -7.37 -2.10 69.90
C THR A 175 -6.32 -1.88 71.00
N MET A 176 -6.81 -1.94 72.24
CA MET A 176 -6.26 -2.62 73.44
C MET A 176 -4.93 -2.16 74.08
N SER A 177 -5.03 -1.62 75.29
CA SER A 177 -4.65 -2.32 76.54
C SER A 177 -5.33 -1.68 77.75
#